data_AF-A0A955Y9N0-F1
#
_entry.id   AF-A0A955Y9N0-F1
#
_cell.length_a   1.000
_cell.length_b   1.000
_cell.length_c   1.000
_cell.angle_alpha   90.00
_cell.angle_beta   90.00
_cell.angle_gamma   90.00
#
_symmetry.space_group_name_H-M   'P 1'
#
loop_
_entity.id
_entity.type
_entity.pdbx_description
1 polymer ?
#
loop_
_entity_poly.entity_id
_entity_poly.type
_entity_poly.pdbx_seq_one_letter_code
_entity_poly.pdbx_strand_id
1 'polypeptide(L)'
;MTRPPGPTHRGAALALLFVDIELGRDGRFHAMAARRGTEEQVWTGLSFDAAHDRLAAWLRPDDILVGHNLQRFDRPAIAERRPSSPLLDLPTLDSLVLSVLAFPSRPYHRLTKDDRLVRDALPDPLSDVRASQRVLEDAVGALAALPHAETDVLASLIGVAELHARIDAGEVGPHALPD
;
A
#
# COMPACT_ATOMS: atom_id res chain seq x y z
N MET A 1 -12.94 -23.87 -30.20
CA MET A 1 -13.19 -23.56 -28.78
C MET A 1 -12.67 -22.16 -28.51
N THR A 2 -13.57 -21.19 -28.38
CA THR A 2 -13.24 -19.80 -28.03
C THR A 2 -13.03 -19.72 -26.52
N ARG A 3 -11.83 -19.30 -26.10
CA ARG A 3 -11.50 -19.00 -24.70
C ARG A 3 -12.55 -18.05 -24.13
N PRO A 4 -13.08 -18.25 -22.91
CA PRO A 4 -13.99 -17.29 -22.32
C PRO A 4 -13.29 -15.93 -22.23
N PRO A 5 -14.01 -14.82 -22.42
CA PRO A 5 -13.43 -13.50 -22.20
C PRO A 5 -12.91 -13.45 -20.76
N GLY A 6 -11.62 -13.15 -20.60
CA GLY A 6 -11.05 -12.87 -19.28
C GLY A 6 -11.78 -11.68 -18.65
N PRO A 7 -11.73 -11.54 -17.31
CA PRO A 7 -12.42 -10.46 -16.62
C PRO A 7 -12.03 -9.11 -17.22
N THR A 8 -13.00 -8.46 -17.84
CA THR A 8 -12.83 -7.10 -18.36
C THR A 8 -12.86 -6.14 -17.17
N HIS A 9 -11.70 -5.84 -16.58
CA HIS A 9 -11.56 -4.72 -15.67
C HIS A 9 -11.61 -3.41 -16.47
N ARG A 10 -12.81 -3.03 -16.92
CA ARG A 10 -13.07 -1.69 -17.48
C ARG A 10 -12.97 -0.67 -16.34
N GLY A 11 -11.78 -0.10 -16.16
CA GLY A 11 -11.56 1.30 -15.78
C GLY A 11 -12.31 1.87 -14.56
N ALA A 12 -12.55 1.09 -13.51
CA ALA A 12 -12.83 1.69 -12.21
C ALA A 12 -11.51 2.30 -11.70
N ALA A 13 -11.50 3.60 -11.40
CA ALA A 13 -10.36 4.23 -10.75
C ALA A 13 -10.18 3.55 -9.38
N LEU A 14 -9.03 2.91 -9.17
CA LEU A 14 -8.71 2.27 -7.89
C LEU A 14 -8.78 3.32 -6.78
N ALA A 15 -9.47 3.02 -5.69
CA ALA A 15 -9.53 3.89 -4.51
C ALA A 15 -8.24 3.70 -3.68
N LEU A 16 -7.12 4.22 -4.17
CA LEU A 16 -5.84 4.09 -3.48
C LEU A 16 -5.76 5.08 -2.31
N LEU A 17 -5.53 4.55 -1.12
CA LEU A 17 -5.28 5.32 0.09
C LEU A 17 -3.85 5.06 0.56
N PHE A 18 -2.97 6.03 0.33
CA PHE A 18 -1.59 5.96 0.79
C PHE A 18 -1.53 6.30 2.27
N VAL A 19 -0.81 5.50 3.07
CA VAL A 19 -0.65 5.71 4.51
C VAL A 19 0.80 5.53 4.94
N ASP A 20 1.21 6.28 5.95
CA ASP A 20 2.52 6.18 6.60
C ASP A 20 2.40 6.53 8.09
N ILE A 21 3.00 5.72 8.96
CA ILE A 21 3.03 5.89 10.41
C ILE A 21 4.47 6.11 10.87
N GLU A 22 4.72 7.30 11.41
CA GLU A 22 6.01 7.64 12.00
C GLU A 22 6.07 7.19 13.46
N LEU A 23 6.92 6.20 13.72
CA LEU A 23 7.25 5.70 15.05
C LEU A 23 8.73 5.94 15.38
N GLY A 24 8.99 6.43 16.59
CA GLY A 24 10.33 6.48 17.15
C GLY A 24 10.93 5.09 17.35
N ARG A 25 12.25 5.01 17.54
CA ARG A 25 12.95 3.74 17.81
C ARG A 25 12.51 3.04 19.09
N ASP A 26 11.93 3.79 20.02
CA ASP A 26 11.32 3.35 21.26
C ASP A 26 9.86 2.90 21.07
N GLY A 27 9.34 2.90 19.84
CA GLY A 27 7.95 2.58 19.51
C GLY A 27 6.97 3.70 19.81
N ARG A 28 7.45 4.90 20.20
CA ARG A 28 6.62 6.06 20.46
C ARG A 28 6.02 6.58 19.16
N PHE A 29 4.72 6.84 19.17
CA PHE A 29 4.04 7.49 18.05
C PHE A 29 4.41 8.97 17.92
N HIS A 30 4.73 9.40 16.71
CA HIS A 30 5.01 10.81 16.39
C HIS A 30 3.95 11.41 15.47
N ALA A 31 3.61 10.70 14.38
CA ALA A 31 2.69 11.20 13.37
C ALA A 31 2.12 10.07 12.51
N MET A 32 1.01 10.34 11.86
CA MET A 32 0.42 9.50 10.82
C MET A 32 0.00 10.40 9.67
N ALA A 33 0.27 9.99 8.44
CA ALA A 33 -0.21 10.68 7.26
C ALA A 33 -1.05 9.76 6.39
N ALA A 34 -1.96 10.36 5.64
CA ALA A 34 -2.69 9.66 4.61
C ALA A 34 -2.91 10.55 3.39
N ARG A 35 -2.96 9.94 2.21
CA ARG A 35 -3.17 10.65 0.94
C ARG A 35 -4.08 9.85 0.01
N ARG A 36 -5.07 10.54 -0.57
CA ARG A 36 -5.98 9.99 -1.59
C ARG A 36 -6.04 10.97 -2.76
N GLY A 37 -5.52 10.56 -3.91
CA GLY A 37 -5.39 11.47 -5.06
C GLY A 37 -4.50 12.66 -4.72
N THR A 38 -5.08 13.88 -4.68
CA THR A 38 -4.37 15.11 -4.26
C THR A 38 -4.68 15.54 -2.82
N GLU A 39 -5.66 14.91 -2.17
CA GLU A 39 -6.05 15.20 -0.80
C GLU A 39 -5.07 14.56 0.19
N GLU A 40 -4.68 15.32 1.21
CA GLU A 40 -3.72 14.88 2.22
C GLU A 40 -4.25 15.18 3.61
N GLN A 41 -3.97 14.26 4.52
CA GLN A 41 -4.19 14.41 5.95
C GLN A 41 -2.91 14.07 6.69
N VAL A 42 -2.65 14.81 7.76
CA VAL A 42 -1.58 14.50 8.70
C VAL A 42 -2.07 14.72 10.13
N TRP A 43 -1.80 13.77 10.99
CA TRP A 43 -2.21 13.79 12.38
C TRP A 43 -0.96 13.77 13.26
N THR A 44 -0.63 14.93 13.84
CA THR A 44 0.52 15.13 14.74
C THR A 44 0.04 15.65 16.10
N GLY A 45 0.85 15.46 17.14
CA GLY A 45 0.52 15.94 18.50
C GLY A 45 -0.65 15.22 19.17
N LEU A 46 -1.04 14.05 18.65
CA LEU A 46 -2.09 13.19 19.18
C LEU A 46 -1.50 11.92 19.80
N SER A 47 -2.32 11.20 20.58
CA SER A 47 -2.05 9.79 20.85
C SER A 47 -2.20 8.97 19.56
N PHE A 48 -1.58 7.79 19.53
CA PHE A 48 -1.77 6.82 18.43
C PHE A 48 -3.26 6.56 18.19
N ASP A 49 -4.01 6.26 19.25
CA ASP A 49 -5.44 5.99 19.23
C ASP A 49 -6.25 7.12 18.58
N ALA A 50 -6.00 8.38 18.96
CA ALA A 50 -6.74 9.51 18.42
C ALA A 50 -6.38 9.82 16.95
N ALA A 51 -5.13 9.58 16.53
CA ALA A 51 -4.74 9.68 15.13
C ALA A 51 -5.36 8.55 14.30
N HIS A 52 -5.31 7.33 14.84
CA HIS A 52 -5.91 6.13 14.25
C HIS A 52 -7.41 6.29 14.04
N ASP A 53 -8.16 6.77 15.04
CA ASP A 53 -9.61 6.97 14.93
C ASP A 53 -9.95 7.99 13.82
N ARG A 54 -9.11 9.01 13.64
CA ARG A 54 -9.29 10.00 12.55
C ARG A 54 -8.97 9.43 11.18
N LEU A 55 -7.94 8.59 11.06
CA LEU A 55 -7.67 7.87 9.82
C LEU A 55 -8.80 6.89 9.51
N ALA A 56 -9.26 6.12 10.50
CA ALA A 56 -10.37 5.18 10.35
C ALA A 56 -11.65 5.88 9.87
N ALA A 57 -11.96 7.07 10.39
CA ALA A 57 -13.08 7.89 9.94
C ALA A 57 -12.93 8.46 8.51
N TRP A 58 -11.70 8.48 7.98
CA TRP A 58 -11.42 8.95 6.62
C TRP A 58 -11.44 7.84 5.56
N LEU A 59 -11.52 6.57 5.99
CA LEU A 59 -11.58 5.41 5.11
C LEU A 59 -12.87 5.40 4.27
N ARG A 60 -12.77 4.83 3.08
CA ARG A 60 -13.89 4.46 2.21
C ARG A 60 -13.96 2.92 2.13
N PRO A 61 -15.16 2.34 1.95
CA PRO A 61 -15.32 0.88 1.90
C PRO A 61 -14.49 0.18 0.83
N ASP A 62 -14.17 0.88 -0.26
CA ASP A 62 -13.43 0.39 -1.42
C ASP A 62 -11.94 0.76 -1.40
N ASP A 63 -11.46 1.40 -0.31
CA ASP A 63 -10.06 1.82 -0.23
C ASP A 63 -9.11 0.60 -0.28
N ILE A 64 -8.05 0.73 -1.07
CA ILE A 64 -6.88 -0.13 -1.05
C ILE A 64 -5.78 0.62 -0.32
N LEU A 65 -5.31 0.07 0.79
CA LEU A 65 -4.21 0.67 1.56
C LEU A 65 -2.90 0.51 0.81
N VAL A 66 -2.19 1.62 0.60
CA VAL A 66 -0.90 1.64 -0.05
C VAL A 66 0.14 2.22 0.90
N GLY A 67 1.29 1.58 1.02
CA GLY A 67 2.40 2.09 1.83
C GLY A 67 3.70 1.51 1.34
N HIS A 68 4.81 1.98 1.92
CA HIS A 68 6.14 1.48 1.57
C HIS A 68 6.61 0.54 2.68
N ASN A 69 6.67 -0.77 2.42
CA ASN A 69 6.98 -1.78 3.43
C ASN A 69 5.94 -1.89 4.56
N LEU A 70 4.67 -1.68 4.19
CA LEU A 70 3.50 -1.59 5.06
C LEU A 70 3.24 -2.87 5.85
N GLN A 71 3.54 -4.03 5.25
CA GLN A 71 3.42 -5.34 5.92
C GLN A 71 4.43 -5.53 7.06
N ARG A 72 5.55 -4.82 7.02
CA ARG A 72 6.62 -4.94 8.01
C ARG A 72 6.55 -3.87 9.10
N PHE A 73 6.01 -2.69 8.80
CA PHE A 73 6.03 -1.56 9.72
C PHE A 73 4.63 -1.14 10.17
N ASP A 74 3.83 -0.53 9.29
CA ASP A 74 2.57 0.09 9.67
C ASP A 74 1.53 -0.93 10.15
N ARG A 75 1.36 -2.05 9.43
CA ARG A 75 0.37 -3.07 9.80
C ARG A 75 0.68 -3.74 11.14
N PRO A 76 1.90 -4.22 11.42
CA PRO A 76 2.23 -4.73 12.74
C PRO A 76 2.02 -3.69 13.84
N ALA A 77 2.37 -2.42 13.59
CA ALA A 77 2.17 -1.35 14.57
C ALA A 77 0.69 -1.11 14.87
N ILE A 78 -0.17 -1.12 13.84
CA ILE A 78 -1.63 -1.05 13.98
C ILE A 78 -2.16 -2.28 14.70
N ALA A 79 -1.76 -3.49 14.31
CA ALA A 79 -2.25 -4.74 14.89
C ALA A 79 -1.90 -4.86 16.39
N GLU A 80 -0.71 -4.42 16.79
CA GLU A 80 -0.29 -4.41 18.20
C GLU A 80 -1.13 -3.46 19.06
N ARG A 81 -1.45 -2.27 18.54
CA ARG A 81 -2.11 -1.19 19.31
C ARG A 81 -3.63 -1.18 19.17
N ARG A 82 -4.15 -1.61 18.01
CA ARG A 82 -5.55 -1.61 17.58
C ARG A 82 -5.88 -2.89 16.79
N PRO A 83 -5.97 -4.07 17.44
CA PRO A 83 -6.22 -5.34 16.76
C PRO A 83 -7.53 -5.41 15.96
N SER A 84 -8.54 -4.62 16.35
CA SER A 84 -9.85 -4.54 15.67
C SER A 84 -9.95 -3.35 14.72
N SER A 85 -8.81 -2.83 14.25
CA SER A 85 -8.76 -1.70 13.34
C SER A 85 -9.32 -2.08 11.96
N PRO A 86 -10.24 -1.28 11.39
CA PRO A 86 -10.76 -1.53 10.03
C PRO A 86 -9.67 -1.46 8.96
N LEU A 87 -8.54 -0.78 9.23
CA LEU A 87 -7.38 -0.79 8.32
C LEU A 87 -6.76 -2.16 8.13
N LEU A 88 -6.92 -3.09 9.08
CA LEU A 88 -6.34 -4.43 8.97
C LEU A 88 -7.12 -5.30 7.98
N ASP A 89 -8.40 -5.00 7.79
CA ASP A 89 -9.33 -5.71 6.90
C ASP A 89 -9.26 -5.22 5.44
N LEU A 90 -8.67 -4.04 5.20
CA LEU A 90 -8.53 -3.50 3.86
C LEU A 90 -7.46 -4.25 3.04
N PRO A 91 -7.69 -4.45 1.73
CA PRO A 91 -6.66 -4.96 0.83
C PRO A 91 -5.46 -3.99 0.79
N THR A 92 -4.26 -4.54 0.60
CA THR A 92 -3.02 -3.76 0.67
C THR A 92 -2.17 -3.90 -0.57
N LEU A 93 -1.58 -2.80 -1.03
CA LEU A 93 -0.50 -2.80 -2.01
C LEU A 93 0.77 -2.23 -1.38
N ASP A 94 1.84 -3.02 -1.41
CA ASP A 94 3.14 -2.56 -0.91
C ASP A 94 3.97 -2.00 -2.06
N SER A 95 4.20 -0.68 -2.05
CA SER A 95 4.93 0.01 -3.12
C SER A 95 6.38 -0.47 -3.23
N LEU A 96 6.99 -0.97 -2.15
CA LEU A 96 8.33 -1.53 -2.19
C LEU A 96 8.35 -2.82 -3.01
N VAL A 97 7.43 -3.74 -2.74
CA VAL A 97 7.33 -5.02 -3.47
C VAL A 97 7.09 -4.76 -4.96
N LEU A 98 6.18 -3.83 -5.28
CA LEU A 98 5.88 -3.46 -6.67
C LEU A 98 7.11 -2.86 -7.37
N SER A 99 7.87 -2.02 -6.68
CA SER A 99 9.09 -1.42 -7.24
C SER A 99 10.15 -2.47 -7.61
N VAL A 100 10.29 -3.53 -6.82
CA VAL A 100 11.26 -4.62 -7.09
C VAL A 100 10.87 -5.39 -8.35
N LEU A 101 9.58 -5.64 -8.54
CA LEU A 101 9.07 -6.32 -9.73
C LEU A 101 9.21 -5.46 -10.99
N ALA A 102 8.90 -4.18 -10.89
CA ALA A 102 8.95 -3.25 -12.01
C ALA A 102 10.39 -2.91 -12.43
N PHE A 103 11.33 -2.90 -11.47
CA PHE A 103 12.72 -2.50 -11.71
C PHE A 103 13.71 -3.55 -11.18
N PRO A 104 13.74 -4.78 -11.72
CA PRO A 104 14.54 -5.88 -11.19
C PRO A 104 16.06 -5.62 -11.28
N SER A 105 16.49 -4.78 -12.23
CA SER A 105 17.88 -4.34 -12.38
C SER A 105 18.26 -3.17 -11.46
N ARG A 106 17.31 -2.61 -10.70
CA ARG A 106 17.51 -1.55 -9.70
C ARG A 106 17.04 -2.05 -8.33
N PRO A 107 17.86 -2.85 -7.62
CA PRO A 107 17.42 -3.54 -6.41
C PRO A 107 17.07 -2.65 -5.19
N TYR A 108 17.00 -1.33 -5.33
CA TYR A 108 16.63 -0.43 -4.23
C TYR A 108 15.93 0.84 -4.75
N HIS A 109 14.61 0.89 -4.64
CA HIS A 109 13.93 2.16 -4.38
C HIS A 109 13.71 2.25 -2.87
N ARG A 110 14.76 2.58 -2.10
CA ARG A 110 14.47 3.40 -0.91
C ARG A 110 13.79 4.65 -1.43
N LEU A 111 12.89 5.24 -0.65
CA LEU A 111 12.36 6.57 -0.92
C LEU A 111 13.54 7.55 -0.97
N THR A 112 14.20 7.66 -2.12
CA THR A 112 15.35 8.53 -2.32
C THR A 112 14.78 9.92 -2.53
N LYS A 113 14.81 10.72 -1.46
CA LYS A 113 14.77 12.19 -1.58
C LYS A 113 16.03 12.61 -2.34
N ASP A 114 15.86 12.90 -3.63
CA ASP A 114 16.75 13.72 -4.48
C ASP A 114 18.26 13.53 -4.29
N ASP A 115 18.80 12.40 -4.75
CA ASP A 115 20.26 12.17 -4.91
C ASP A 115 21.15 12.42 -3.68
N ARG A 116 20.58 12.37 -2.48
CA ARG A 116 21.35 12.28 -1.24
C ARG A 116 21.04 10.97 -0.54
N LEU A 117 22.09 10.29 -0.09
CA LEU A 117 21.97 9.29 0.97
C LEU A 117 21.44 10.01 2.22
N VAL A 118 20.12 10.06 2.32
CA VAL A 118 19.37 10.72 3.39
C VAL A 118 19.57 9.93 4.68
N ARG A 119 20.64 10.24 5.40
CA ARG A 119 20.70 10.02 6.85
C ARG A 119 20.17 11.23 7.65
N ASP A 120 19.90 12.36 6.98
CA ASP A 120 19.71 13.67 7.64
C ASP A 120 18.39 14.41 7.31
N ALA A 121 17.49 13.87 6.47
CA ALA A 121 16.16 14.49 6.36
C ALA A 121 15.32 14.07 7.57
N LEU A 122 14.68 15.05 8.21
CA LEU A 122 13.71 14.78 9.26
C LEU A 122 12.60 13.87 8.69
N PRO A 123 12.14 12.87 9.47
CA PRO A 123 10.99 12.06 9.08
C PRO A 123 9.79 12.96 8.81
N ASP A 124 9.12 12.74 7.69
CA ASP A 124 7.95 13.50 7.27
C ASP A 124 6.97 12.56 6.57
N PRO A 125 5.95 12.07 7.30
CA PRO A 125 5.06 11.03 6.77
C PRO A 125 4.27 11.53 5.54
N LEU A 126 4.06 12.84 5.37
CA LEU A 126 3.46 13.39 4.13
C LEU A 126 4.41 13.26 2.95
N SER A 127 5.69 13.51 3.16
CA SER A 127 6.70 13.26 2.13
C SER A 127 6.75 11.78 1.75
N ASP A 128 6.59 10.89 2.72
CA ASP A 128 6.71 9.45 2.53
C ASP A 128 5.49 8.86 1.81
N VAL A 129 4.25 9.28 2.12
CA VAL A 129 3.06 8.89 1.33
C VAL A 129 3.14 9.40 -0.12
N ARG A 130 3.64 10.64 -0.34
CA ARG A 130 3.85 11.18 -1.70
C ARG A 130 4.91 10.38 -2.46
N ALA A 131 5.98 9.99 -1.77
CA ALA A 131 7.05 9.20 -2.37
C ALA A 131 6.57 7.78 -2.71
N SER A 132 5.78 7.15 -1.83
CA SER A 132 5.12 5.86 -2.08
C SER A 132 4.19 5.93 -3.30
N GLN A 133 3.42 7.02 -3.44
CA GLN A 133 2.61 7.26 -4.64
C GLN A 133 3.44 7.34 -5.91
N ARG A 134 4.52 8.14 -5.92
CA ARG A 134 5.42 8.22 -7.09
C ARG A 134 6.01 6.86 -7.46
N VAL A 135 6.48 6.10 -6.46
CA VAL A 135 7.02 4.75 -6.68
C VAL A 135 5.97 3.83 -7.30
N LEU A 136 4.72 3.88 -6.82
CA LEU A 136 3.64 3.10 -7.41
C LEU A 136 3.37 3.51 -8.86
N GLU A 137 3.25 4.81 -9.13
CA GLU A 137 3.00 5.35 -10.47
C GLU A 137 4.12 4.96 -11.45
N ASP A 138 5.38 5.08 -11.03
CA ASP A 138 6.54 4.67 -11.80
C ASP A 138 6.54 3.15 -12.06
N ALA A 139 6.25 2.35 -11.03
CA ALA A 139 6.19 0.89 -11.15
C ALA A 139 5.08 0.45 -12.11
N VAL A 140 3.90 1.05 -12.01
CA VAL A 140 2.79 0.80 -12.93
C VAL A 140 3.16 1.19 -14.36
N GLY A 141 3.79 2.37 -14.55
CA GLY A 141 4.24 2.82 -15.86
C GLY A 141 5.29 1.90 -16.49
N ALA A 142 6.25 1.41 -15.69
CA ALA A 142 7.29 0.50 -16.15
C ALA A 142 6.74 -0.88 -16.52
N LEU A 143 5.85 -1.45 -15.70
CA LEU A 143 5.19 -2.72 -16.00
C LEU A 143 4.32 -2.61 -17.26
N ALA A 144 3.58 -1.51 -17.42
CA ALA A 144 2.76 -1.27 -18.60
C ALA A 144 3.56 -1.13 -19.91
N ALA A 145 4.86 -0.85 -19.84
CA ALA A 145 5.73 -0.68 -21.00
C ALA A 145 6.39 -1.98 -21.49
N LEU A 146 6.17 -3.12 -20.82
CA LEU A 146 6.81 -4.38 -21.18
C LEU A 146 6.21 -5.01 -22.47
N PRO A 147 7.03 -5.52 -23.42
CA PRO A 147 6.52 -6.00 -24.70
C PRO A 147 5.73 -7.33 -24.56
N HIS A 148 4.42 -7.26 -24.82
CA HIS A 148 3.50 -8.41 -24.97
C HIS A 148 3.07 -9.23 -23.74
N ALA A 149 3.17 -8.71 -22.53
CA ALA A 149 2.41 -9.24 -21.40
C ALA A 149 1.88 -8.07 -20.56
N GLU A 150 1.12 -8.34 -19.50
CA GLU A 150 1.09 -7.44 -18.33
C GLU A 150 0.05 -6.31 -18.23
N THR A 151 -1.04 -6.34 -19.00
CA THR A 151 -2.29 -5.75 -18.46
C THR A 151 -2.86 -6.63 -17.33
N ASP A 152 -2.53 -7.92 -17.37
CA ASP A 152 -2.90 -8.90 -16.36
C ASP A 152 -2.03 -8.83 -15.11
N VAL A 153 -0.81 -8.28 -15.13
CA VAL A 153 0.10 -8.32 -13.96
C VAL A 153 -0.38 -7.36 -12.87
N LEU A 154 -0.73 -6.11 -13.20
CA LEU A 154 -1.29 -5.18 -12.20
C LEU A 154 -2.65 -5.68 -11.69
N ALA A 155 -3.53 -6.15 -12.57
CA ALA A 155 -4.80 -6.76 -12.18
C ALA A 155 -4.60 -8.03 -11.34
N SER A 156 -3.57 -8.84 -11.63
CA SER A 156 -3.19 -10.00 -10.82
C SER A 156 -2.60 -9.60 -9.48
N LEU A 157 -1.83 -8.51 -9.41
CA LEU A 157 -1.26 -8.03 -8.15
C LEU A 157 -2.35 -7.45 -7.24
N ILE A 158 -3.32 -6.73 -7.81
CA ILE A 158 -4.53 -6.31 -7.09
C ILE A 158 -5.36 -7.53 -6.69
N GLY A 159 -5.58 -8.49 -7.60
CA GLY A 159 -6.26 -9.74 -7.29
C GLY A 159 -5.56 -10.59 -6.24
N VAL A 160 -4.22 -10.56 -6.18
CA VAL A 160 -3.41 -11.21 -5.12
C VAL A 160 -3.55 -10.45 -3.81
N ALA A 161 -3.57 -9.11 -3.82
CA ALA A 161 -3.84 -8.31 -2.63
C ALA A 161 -5.24 -8.58 -2.06
N GLU A 162 -6.26 -8.62 -2.92
CA GLU A 162 -7.63 -8.99 -2.57
C GLU A 162 -7.72 -10.44 -2.09
N LEU A 163 -7.01 -11.38 -2.74
CA LEU A 163 -6.97 -12.79 -2.32
C LEU A 163 -6.31 -12.94 -0.95
N HIS A 164 -5.19 -12.26 -0.68
CA HIS A 164 -4.56 -12.26 0.64
C HIS A 164 -5.50 -11.71 1.71
N ALA A 165 -6.20 -10.60 1.43
CA ALA A 165 -7.20 -10.06 2.36
C ALA A 165 -8.30 -11.08 2.68
N ARG A 166 -8.78 -11.82 1.67
CA ARG A 166 -9.78 -12.89 1.85
C ARG A 166 -9.24 -14.11 2.62
N ILE A 167 -7.97 -14.46 2.44
CA ILE A 167 -7.31 -15.53 3.23
C ILE A 167 -7.19 -15.08 4.70
N ASP A 168 -6.74 -13.85 4.94
CA ASP A 168 -6.61 -13.28 6.29
C ASP A 168 -7.96 -13.17 7.01
N ALA A 169 -9.03 -12.84 6.27
CA ALA A 169 -10.41 -12.84 6.74
C ALA A 169 -11.01 -14.26 6.92
N GLY A 170 -10.29 -15.31 6.52
CA GLY A 170 -10.74 -16.70 6.61
C GLY A 170 -11.80 -17.11 5.58
N GLU A 171 -12.03 -16.28 4.55
CA GLU A 171 -13.02 -16.49 3.51
C GLU A 171 -12.57 -17.48 2.42
N VAL A 172 -11.25 -17.70 2.29
CA VAL A 172 -10.64 -18.66 1.36
C VAL A 172 -9.68 -19.56 2.13
N GLY A 173 -9.99 -20.85 2.20
CA GLY A 173 -9.10 -21.84 2.84
C GLY A 173 -7.90 -22.22 1.96
N PRO A 174 -6.81 -22.76 2.55
CA PRO A 174 -5.57 -23.11 1.85
C PRO A 174 -5.69 -24.21 0.78
N HIS A 175 -6.88 -24.79 0.57
CA HIS A 175 -7.16 -25.85 -0.40
C HIS A 175 -8.33 -25.48 -1.35
N ALA A 176 -8.26 -24.30 -1.95
CA ALA A 176 -9.10 -23.93 -3.10
C ALA A 176 -8.25 -23.81 -4.37
N LEU A 177 -7.57 -24.89 -4.76
CA LEU A 177 -7.14 -25.10 -6.13
C LEU A 177 -8.01 -26.22 -6.71
N PRO A 178 -8.70 -26.02 -7.83
CA PRO A 178 -9.40 -27.11 -8.50
C PRO A 178 -8.38 -28.10 -9.06
N ASP A 179 -8.71 -29.39 -8.96
CA ASP A 179 -7.95 -30.52 -9.55
C ASP A 179 -7.66 -30.33 -11.05
#